data_AF-A0A925K950-F1
#
_entry.id   AF-A0A925K950-F1
#
_cell.length_a   1.000
_cell.length_b   1.000
_cell.length_c   1.000
_cell.angle_alpha   90.00
_cell.angle_beta   90.00
_cell.angle_gamma   90.00
#
_symmetry.space_group_name_H-M   'P 1'
#
loop_
_entity.id
_entity.type
_entity.pdbx_description
1 polymer ?
#
loop_
_entity_poly.entity_id
_entity_poly.type
_entity_poly.pdbx_seq_one_letter_code
_entity_poly.pdbx_strand_id
1 'polypeptide(L)'
;MNINDLYTRALNFEFLSVEEGVFLFENAALADLMYVANELRKKQVPHGKVTWQIDRNVNTTNVCLANCKFCNFYRIPGHADAYITDIDTYKKKIEETIRYGGDQLLLQGGHHPELGLSFYVNLFKELKSLYPNIKLHTLGPPEIAHITKLEKSTHREVLMALKEAGMDSLPGAGAEILTDRVRRLISKGKCGAQEWLDIMHEAHKLNITTSA
;
A
#
# COMPACT_ATOMS: atom_id res chain seq x y z
N MET A 1 -27.91 8.46 20.05
CA MET A 1 -26.73 7.85 20.71
C MET A 1 -26.17 8.85 21.71
N ASN A 2 -25.56 8.38 22.80
CA ASN A 2 -24.93 9.26 23.80
C ASN A 2 -23.42 9.30 23.52
N ILE A 3 -22.88 10.49 23.20
CA ILE A 3 -21.46 10.65 22.85
C ILE A 3 -20.52 10.22 23.99
N ASN A 4 -20.86 10.56 25.24
CA ASN A 4 -20.01 10.24 26.39
C ASN A 4 -19.95 8.73 26.66
N ASP A 5 -21.05 8.02 26.40
CA ASP A 5 -21.09 6.56 26.45
C ASP A 5 -20.17 5.95 25.38
N LEU A 6 -20.27 6.43 24.13
CA LEU A 6 -19.41 5.98 23.04
C LEU A 6 -17.91 6.23 23.33
N TYR A 7 -17.56 7.37 23.93
CA TYR A 7 -16.19 7.64 24.37
C TYR A 7 -15.71 6.68 25.45
N THR A 8 -16.56 6.38 26.43
CA THR A 8 -16.23 5.45 27.51
C THR A 8 -15.98 4.05 26.95
N ARG A 9 -16.87 3.56 26.08
CA ARG A 9 -16.73 2.28 25.38
C ARG A 9 -15.48 2.24 24.51
N ALA A 10 -15.23 3.29 23.72
CA ALA A 10 -14.02 3.40 22.92
C ALA A 10 -12.76 3.28 23.79
N LEU A 11 -12.68 4.05 24.89
CA LEU A 11 -11.56 4.02 25.82
C LEU A 11 -11.33 2.63 26.44
N ASN A 12 -12.37 1.80 26.56
CA ASN A 12 -12.27 0.43 27.04
C ASN A 12 -11.93 -0.59 25.93
N PHE A 13 -11.64 -0.13 24.71
CA PHE A 13 -11.45 -0.96 23.51
C PHE A 13 -12.67 -1.82 23.17
N GLU A 14 -13.86 -1.37 23.55
CA GLU A 14 -15.10 -2.01 23.12
C GLU A 14 -15.37 -1.70 21.65
N PHE A 15 -16.00 -2.65 20.96
CA PHE A 15 -16.39 -2.48 19.56
C PHE A 15 -17.42 -1.34 19.42
N LEU A 16 -17.19 -0.45 18.45
CA LEU A 16 -18.17 0.54 17.99
C LEU A 16 -18.70 0.14 16.61
N SER A 17 -20.01 0.20 16.42
CA SER A 17 -20.63 -0.11 15.13
C SER A 17 -20.36 0.96 14.07
N VAL A 18 -20.68 0.66 12.82
CA VAL A 18 -20.57 1.63 11.71
C VAL A 18 -21.45 2.85 11.97
N GLU A 19 -22.68 2.64 12.44
CA GLU A 19 -23.63 3.71 12.75
C GLU A 19 -23.12 4.60 13.89
N GLU A 20 -22.47 4.00 14.91
CA GLU A 20 -21.84 4.73 16.01
C GLU A 20 -20.64 5.55 15.53
N GLY A 21 -19.82 5.00 14.63
CA GLY A 21 -18.71 5.72 14.00
C GLY A 21 -19.18 6.91 13.16
N VAL A 22 -20.24 6.74 12.35
CA VAL A 22 -20.84 7.83 11.57
C VAL A 22 -21.42 8.91 12.50
N PHE A 23 -22.13 8.50 13.55
CA PHE A 23 -22.68 9.44 14.53
C PHE A 23 -21.57 10.28 15.19
N LEU A 24 -20.44 9.67 15.57
CA LEU A 24 -19.28 10.39 16.09
C LEU A 24 -18.71 11.36 15.04
N PHE A 25 -18.55 10.92 13.79
CA PHE A 25 -18.02 11.77 12.71
C PHE A 25 -18.85 13.04 12.49
N GLU A 26 -20.18 12.94 12.57
CA GLU A 26 -21.09 14.05 12.30
C GLU A 26 -21.35 14.96 13.52
N ASN A 27 -21.24 14.43 14.75
CA ASN A 27 -21.75 15.12 15.93
C ASN A 27 -20.70 15.40 17.02
N ALA A 28 -19.56 14.72 17.02
CA ALA A 28 -18.55 14.90 18.06
C ALA A 28 -17.72 16.17 17.84
N ALA A 29 -17.40 16.87 18.93
CA ALA A 29 -16.44 17.96 18.87
C ALA A 29 -15.04 17.41 18.54
N LEU A 30 -14.34 18.08 17.62
CA LEU A 30 -13.01 17.66 17.19
C LEU A 30 -12.02 17.55 18.37
N ALA A 31 -12.08 18.50 19.31
CA ALA A 31 -11.20 18.49 20.48
C ALA A 31 -11.38 17.24 21.36
N ASP A 32 -12.63 16.82 21.57
CA ASP A 32 -12.95 15.63 22.36
C ASP A 32 -12.51 14.35 21.64
N LEU A 33 -12.72 14.26 20.32
CA LEU A 33 -12.20 13.16 19.51
C LEU A 33 -10.67 13.07 19.56
N MET A 34 -9.98 14.20 19.44
CA MET A 34 -8.52 14.25 19.55
C MET A 34 -8.02 13.78 20.92
N TYR A 35 -8.72 14.17 21.99
CA TYR A 35 -8.41 13.72 23.35
C TYR A 35 -8.57 12.20 23.48
N VAL A 36 -9.74 11.67 23.12
CA VAL A 36 -10.02 10.22 23.20
C VAL A 36 -9.04 9.41 22.36
N ALA A 37 -8.76 9.83 21.12
CA ALA A 37 -7.79 9.18 20.25
C ALA A 37 -6.38 9.17 20.85
N ASN A 38 -5.97 10.28 21.48
CA ASN A 38 -4.67 10.36 22.15
C ASN A 38 -4.58 9.44 23.38
N GLU A 39 -5.65 9.32 24.17
CA GLU A 39 -5.71 8.38 25.30
C GLU A 39 -5.65 6.91 24.82
N LEU A 40 -6.35 6.57 23.73
CA LEU A 40 -6.24 5.25 23.10
C LEU A 40 -4.82 4.95 22.64
N ARG A 41 -4.16 5.92 21.98
CA ARG A 41 -2.77 5.80 21.56
C ARG A 41 -1.84 5.57 22.75
N LYS A 42 -2.02 6.26 23.88
CA LYS A 42 -1.23 6.04 25.10
C LYS A 42 -1.41 4.64 25.67
N LYS A 43 -2.62 4.07 25.59
CA LYS A 43 -2.87 2.67 26.02
C LYS A 43 -2.18 1.66 25.10
N GLN A 44 -2.25 1.86 23.78
CA GLN A 44 -1.62 0.96 22.80
C GLN A 44 -0.09 1.09 22.74
N VAL A 45 0.44 2.29 23.00
CA VAL A 45 1.87 2.61 22.97
C VAL A 45 2.30 3.18 24.32
N PRO A 46 2.28 2.37 25.41
CA PRO A 46 2.45 2.85 26.78
C PRO A 46 3.83 3.46 27.06
N HIS A 47 4.85 3.05 26.29
CA HIS A 47 6.20 3.59 26.39
C HIS A 47 6.37 4.96 25.70
N GLY A 48 5.35 5.46 25.00
CA GLY A 48 5.37 6.79 24.37
C GLY A 48 6.43 6.98 23.29
N LYS A 49 6.95 5.89 22.69
CA LYS A 49 7.97 5.99 21.63
C LYS A 49 7.28 6.27 20.31
N VAL A 50 7.78 7.28 19.60
CA VAL A 50 7.42 7.56 18.21
C VAL A 50 8.47 6.90 17.34
N THR A 51 8.04 6.08 16.38
CA THR A 51 8.90 5.42 15.41
C THR A 51 8.81 6.12 14.05
N TRP A 52 9.86 5.96 13.25
CA TRP A 52 9.90 6.43 11.87
C TRP A 52 10.70 5.44 11.04
N GLN A 53 10.52 5.48 9.72
CA GLN A 53 11.26 4.72 8.74
C GLN A 53 11.88 5.71 7.75
N ILE A 54 13.17 5.56 7.46
CA ILE A 54 13.80 6.25 6.34
C ILE A 54 13.71 5.29 5.16
N ASP A 55 12.77 5.54 4.26
CA ASP A 55 12.62 4.79 3.03
C ASP A 55 12.76 5.70 1.81
N ARG A 56 12.81 5.07 0.64
CA ARG A 56 12.82 5.77 -0.64
C ARG A 56 11.70 5.28 -1.52
N ASN A 57 10.83 6.22 -1.89
CA ASN A 57 9.87 5.99 -2.96
C ASN A 57 10.59 5.99 -4.31
N VAL A 58 10.45 4.89 -5.05
CA VAL A 58 10.88 4.75 -6.43
C VAL A 58 9.76 4.09 -7.21
N ASN A 59 9.53 4.53 -8.45
CA ASN A 59 8.50 3.95 -9.28
C ASN A 59 9.07 2.98 -10.29
N THR A 60 8.38 1.86 -10.56
CA THR A 60 8.76 0.94 -11.64
C THR A 60 8.53 1.55 -13.01
N THR A 61 7.41 2.26 -13.15
CA THR A 61 6.99 2.97 -14.36
C THR A 61 5.91 3.99 -14.00
N ASN A 62 5.74 5.01 -14.83
CA ASN A 62 4.56 5.89 -14.79
C ASN A 62 3.45 5.46 -15.77
N VAL A 63 3.66 4.45 -16.61
CA VAL A 63 2.65 3.97 -17.57
C VAL A 63 1.54 3.21 -16.83
N CYS A 64 0.30 3.64 -16.99
CA CYS A 64 -0.81 3.04 -16.24
C CYS A 64 -2.12 3.03 -17.02
N LEU A 65 -2.81 1.90 -16.99
CA LEU A 65 -4.16 1.76 -17.53
C LEU A 65 -5.27 2.17 -16.54
N ALA A 66 -4.94 2.38 -15.26
CA ALA A 66 -5.94 2.59 -14.22
C ALA A 66 -6.74 3.91 -14.37
N ASN A 67 -6.11 4.94 -14.96
CA ASN A 67 -6.70 6.24 -15.28
C ASN A 67 -7.46 6.89 -14.10
N CYS A 68 -6.79 7.02 -12.95
CA CYS A 68 -7.39 7.58 -11.74
C CYS A 68 -7.49 9.11 -11.83
N LYS A 69 -8.66 9.67 -11.52
CA LYS A 69 -8.95 11.12 -11.67
C LYS A 69 -8.09 12.03 -10.77
N PHE A 70 -7.57 11.49 -9.69
CA PHE A 70 -6.73 12.21 -8.71
C PHE A 70 -5.24 11.98 -8.93
N CYS A 71 -4.84 11.12 -9.89
CA CYS A 71 -3.45 10.75 -10.08
C CYS A 71 -2.79 11.67 -11.11
N ASN A 72 -1.84 12.50 -10.65
CA ASN A 72 -1.02 13.35 -11.54
C ASN A 72 0.24 12.63 -12.07
N PHE A 73 0.53 11.44 -11.55
CA PHE A 73 1.75 10.69 -11.87
C PHE A 73 1.64 9.95 -13.20
N TYR A 74 0.47 9.37 -13.51
CA TYR A 74 0.38 8.40 -14.58
C TYR A 74 0.53 9.01 -15.98
N ARG A 75 0.94 8.16 -16.92
CA ARG A 75 0.90 8.38 -18.36
C ARG A 75 0.20 7.22 -19.04
N ILE A 76 -0.48 7.52 -20.14
CA ILE A 76 -1.05 6.48 -21.01
C ILE A 76 0.08 5.75 -21.76
N PRO A 77 -0.10 4.48 -22.17
CA PRO A 77 0.88 3.80 -23.02
C PRO A 77 1.21 4.61 -24.27
N GLY A 78 2.51 4.70 -24.61
CA GLY A 78 3.01 5.45 -25.76
C GLY A 78 3.12 6.97 -25.57
N HIS A 79 2.78 7.51 -24.39
CA HIS A 79 3.00 8.92 -24.10
C HIS A 79 4.50 9.28 -24.12
N ALA A 80 4.88 10.49 -24.54
CA ALA A 80 6.27 10.92 -24.64
C ALA A 80 7.05 10.84 -23.31
N ASP A 81 6.41 11.21 -22.20
CA ASP A 81 6.98 11.09 -20.84
C ASP A 81 6.92 9.67 -20.24
N ALA A 82 6.48 8.65 -21.00
CA ALA A 82 6.41 7.28 -20.47
C ALA A 82 7.82 6.74 -20.18
N TYR A 83 8.01 6.08 -19.04
CA TYR A 83 9.28 5.45 -18.69
C TYR A 83 9.11 4.14 -17.95
N ILE A 84 10.14 3.30 -18.01
CA ILE A 84 10.39 2.19 -17.09
C ILE A 84 11.74 2.47 -16.44
N THR A 85 11.81 2.37 -15.11
CA THR A 85 13.04 2.69 -14.37
C THR A 85 14.08 1.62 -14.60
N ASP A 86 15.28 2.05 -15.00
CA ASP A 86 16.44 1.17 -15.20
C ASP A 86 17.21 0.89 -13.89
N ILE A 87 18.08 -0.12 -13.94
CA ILE A 87 18.86 -0.59 -12.79
C ILE A 87 19.85 0.47 -12.28
N ASP A 88 20.47 1.28 -13.14
CA ASP A 88 21.40 2.32 -12.69
C ASP A 88 20.68 3.44 -11.94
N THR A 89 19.45 3.78 -12.36
CA THR A 89 18.57 4.67 -11.61
C THR A 89 18.20 4.10 -10.24
N TYR A 90 17.89 2.79 -10.15
CA TYR A 90 17.65 2.15 -8.85
C TYR A 90 18.89 2.18 -7.96
N LYS A 91 20.06 1.80 -8.47
CA LYS A 91 21.33 1.79 -7.74
C LYS A 91 21.62 3.14 -7.12
N LYS A 92 21.56 4.22 -7.92
CA LYS A 92 21.76 5.58 -7.44
C LYS A 92 20.82 5.92 -6.27
N LYS A 93 19.51 5.63 -6.42
CA LYS A 93 18.51 5.94 -5.39
C LYS A 93 18.71 5.11 -4.12
N ILE A 94 19.07 3.83 -4.25
CA ILE A 94 19.33 2.94 -3.13
C ILE A 94 20.60 3.39 -2.38
N GLU A 95 21.68 3.70 -3.09
CA GLU A 95 22.93 4.20 -2.49
C GLU A 95 22.75 5.53 -1.77
N GLU A 96 21.96 6.44 -2.33
CA GLU A 96 21.57 7.67 -1.64
C GLU A 96 20.78 7.36 -0.36
N THR A 97 19.87 6.40 -0.40
CA THR A 97 19.02 6.02 0.74
C THR A 97 19.83 5.42 1.89
N ILE A 98 20.75 4.49 1.56
CA ILE A 98 21.67 3.89 2.53
C ILE A 98 22.55 4.96 3.17
N ARG A 99 23.04 5.93 2.38
CA ARG A 99 23.86 7.05 2.88
C ARG A 99 23.13 7.93 3.91
N TYR A 100 21.81 8.06 3.78
CA TYR A 100 20.97 8.76 4.76
C TYR A 100 20.49 7.88 5.92
N GLY A 101 20.97 6.64 6.02
CA GLY A 101 20.61 5.70 7.08
C GLY A 101 19.28 4.97 6.86
N GLY A 102 18.74 5.01 5.64
CA GLY A 102 17.56 4.22 5.27
C GLY A 102 17.90 2.81 4.80
N ASP A 103 16.97 1.90 4.96
CA ASP A 103 17.12 0.48 4.62
C ASP A 103 15.93 -0.09 3.84
N GLN A 104 15.01 0.75 3.35
CA GLN A 104 13.81 0.32 2.64
C GLN A 104 13.60 1.05 1.33
N LEU A 105 13.22 0.30 0.31
CA LEU A 105 12.69 0.79 -0.96
C LEU A 105 11.17 0.60 -0.97
N LEU A 106 10.43 1.71 -1.06
CA LEU A 106 9.01 1.71 -1.39
C LEU A 106 8.89 1.73 -2.92
N LEU A 107 8.53 0.59 -3.51
CA LEU A 107 8.56 0.42 -4.97
C LEU A 107 7.15 0.22 -5.52
N GLN A 108 6.59 1.22 -6.19
CA GLN A 108 5.21 1.17 -6.71
C GLN A 108 5.12 1.83 -8.07
N GLY A 109 4.26 1.38 -8.98
CA GLY A 109 4.16 1.97 -10.31
C GLY A 109 2.77 1.99 -10.89
N GLY A 110 2.74 2.30 -12.19
CA GLY A 110 1.54 2.17 -12.99
C GLY A 110 1.26 0.72 -13.39
N HIS A 111 0.00 0.45 -13.71
CA HIS A 111 -0.47 -0.82 -14.27
C HIS A 111 -0.07 -0.91 -15.75
N HIS A 112 1.20 -1.23 -16.01
CA HIS A 112 1.74 -1.34 -17.38
C HIS A 112 1.21 -2.59 -18.09
N PRO A 113 0.67 -2.49 -19.33
CA PRO A 113 0.11 -3.64 -20.04
C PRO A 113 1.09 -4.78 -20.30
N GLU A 114 2.38 -4.44 -20.43
CA GLU A 114 3.45 -5.38 -20.81
C GLU A 114 4.35 -5.83 -19.65
N LEU A 115 4.20 -5.26 -18.44
CA LEU A 115 5.01 -5.67 -17.28
C LEU A 115 4.24 -6.73 -16.48
N GLY A 116 4.49 -8.00 -16.83
CA GLY A 116 3.98 -9.18 -16.14
C GLY A 116 4.83 -9.60 -14.92
N LEU A 117 4.51 -10.75 -14.34
CA LEU A 117 5.15 -11.27 -13.12
C LEU A 117 6.66 -11.45 -13.29
N SER A 118 7.11 -11.94 -14.45
CA SER A 118 8.54 -12.18 -14.72
C SER A 118 9.38 -10.91 -14.60
N PHE A 119 8.86 -9.76 -15.01
CA PHE A 119 9.54 -8.47 -14.85
C PHE A 119 9.83 -8.17 -13.38
N TYR A 120 8.80 -8.24 -12.52
CA TYR A 120 8.94 -7.93 -11.10
C TYR A 120 9.80 -8.96 -10.38
N VAL A 121 9.65 -10.25 -10.68
CA VAL A 121 10.48 -11.32 -10.11
C VAL A 121 11.96 -11.10 -10.45
N ASN A 122 12.27 -10.80 -11.71
CA ASN A 122 13.65 -10.55 -12.13
C ASN A 122 14.21 -9.28 -11.47
N LEU A 123 13.42 -8.20 -11.44
CA LEU A 123 13.82 -6.96 -10.79
C LEU A 123 14.10 -7.18 -9.29
N PHE A 124 13.25 -7.88 -8.56
CA PHE A 124 13.44 -8.08 -7.12
C PHE A 124 14.66 -8.94 -6.84
N LYS A 125 14.86 -10.01 -7.60
CA LYS A 125 16.07 -10.86 -7.49
C LYS A 125 17.34 -10.07 -7.79
N GLU A 126 17.33 -9.22 -8.81
CA GLU A 126 18.47 -8.39 -9.17
C GLU A 126 18.77 -7.35 -8.08
N LEU A 127 17.75 -6.64 -7.58
CA LEU A 127 17.91 -5.67 -6.49
C LEU A 127 18.41 -6.34 -5.21
N LYS A 128 17.91 -7.53 -4.85
CA LYS A 128 18.40 -8.29 -3.69
C LYS A 128 19.81 -8.84 -3.89
N SER A 129 20.20 -9.18 -5.12
CA SER A 129 21.58 -9.57 -5.43
C SER A 129 22.56 -8.41 -5.22
N LEU A 130 22.20 -7.22 -5.70
CA LEU A 130 23.02 -6.01 -5.58
C LEU A 130 23.02 -5.42 -4.17
N TYR A 131 21.87 -5.46 -3.48
CA TYR A 131 21.68 -4.87 -2.16
C TYR A 131 20.93 -5.84 -1.22
N PRO A 132 21.57 -6.91 -0.73
CA PRO A 132 20.89 -7.96 0.05
C PRO A 132 20.13 -7.46 1.28
N ASN A 133 20.60 -6.37 1.89
CA ASN A 133 20.03 -5.80 3.10
C ASN A 133 18.92 -4.77 2.85
N ILE A 134 18.67 -4.34 1.60
CA ILE A 134 17.58 -3.40 1.33
C ILE A 134 16.24 -4.14 1.45
N LYS A 135 15.32 -3.60 2.23
CA LYS A 135 13.95 -4.09 2.33
C LYS A 135 13.14 -3.65 1.12
N LEU A 136 12.41 -4.57 0.53
CA LEU A 136 11.53 -4.37 -0.59
C LEU A 136 10.09 -4.29 -0.06
N HIS A 137 9.59 -3.05 0.13
CA HIS A 137 8.20 -2.75 0.39
C HIS A 137 7.52 -2.41 -0.95
N THR A 138 7.03 -3.42 -1.65
CA THR A 138 6.79 -3.32 -3.11
C THR A 138 5.34 -3.54 -3.48
N LEU A 139 4.90 -2.84 -4.52
CA LEU A 139 3.60 -2.93 -5.19
C LEU A 139 2.44 -2.49 -4.28
N GLY A 140 1.23 -2.91 -4.63
CA GLY A 140 0.02 -2.78 -3.83
C GLY A 140 -1.05 -3.69 -4.42
N PRO A 141 -2.16 -3.93 -3.72
CA PRO A 141 -3.18 -4.85 -4.23
C PRO A 141 -3.68 -4.58 -5.65
N PRO A 142 -3.83 -3.31 -6.13
CA PRO A 142 -4.19 -3.08 -7.53
C PRO A 142 -3.14 -3.56 -8.54
N GLU A 143 -1.85 -3.47 -8.21
CA GLU A 143 -0.76 -3.97 -9.06
C GLU A 143 -0.73 -5.51 -9.04
N ILE A 144 -0.95 -6.12 -7.87
CA ILE A 144 -1.10 -7.58 -7.75
C ILE A 144 -2.27 -8.06 -8.61
N ALA A 145 -3.45 -7.44 -8.50
CA ALA A 145 -4.61 -7.76 -9.33
C ALA A 145 -4.32 -7.64 -10.83
N HIS A 146 -3.63 -6.57 -11.23
CA HIS A 146 -3.22 -6.35 -12.62
C HIS A 146 -2.28 -7.45 -13.12
N ILE A 147 -1.25 -7.79 -12.35
CA ILE A 147 -0.30 -8.88 -12.68
C ILE A 147 -1.05 -10.22 -12.75
N THR A 148 -1.89 -10.54 -11.77
CA THR A 148 -2.72 -11.76 -11.75
C THR A 148 -3.53 -11.90 -13.03
N LYS A 149 -4.12 -10.80 -13.52
CA LYS A 149 -4.89 -10.80 -14.78
C LYS A 149 -4.01 -11.03 -16.01
N LEU A 150 -2.82 -10.42 -16.08
CA LEU A 150 -1.88 -10.63 -17.19
C LEU A 150 -1.41 -12.08 -17.27
N GLU A 151 -1.08 -12.67 -16.12
CA GLU A 151 -0.55 -14.03 -16.02
C GLU A 151 -1.64 -15.12 -16.08
N LYS A 152 -2.92 -14.75 -16.02
CA LYS A 152 -4.05 -15.69 -15.87
C LYS A 152 -3.83 -16.66 -14.70
N SER A 153 -3.34 -16.14 -13.58
CA SER A 153 -2.94 -16.89 -12.38
C SER A 153 -3.87 -16.54 -11.20
N THR A 154 -3.51 -16.97 -9.99
CA THR A 154 -4.19 -16.57 -8.74
C THR A 154 -3.38 -15.50 -7.99
N HIS A 155 -4.04 -14.71 -7.14
CA HIS A 155 -3.34 -13.74 -6.28
C HIS A 155 -2.30 -14.42 -5.39
N ARG A 156 -2.61 -15.62 -4.90
CA ARG A 156 -1.73 -16.41 -4.04
C ARG A 156 -0.44 -16.80 -4.76
N GLU A 157 -0.53 -17.33 -5.97
CA GLU A 157 0.65 -17.72 -6.78
C GLU A 157 1.53 -16.52 -7.10
N VAL A 158 0.91 -15.40 -7.51
CA VAL A 158 1.63 -14.14 -7.76
C VAL A 158 2.36 -13.66 -6.50
N LEU A 159 1.67 -13.60 -5.35
CA LEU A 159 2.26 -13.18 -4.08
C LEU A 159 3.39 -14.12 -3.63
N MET A 160 3.23 -15.44 -3.80
CA MET A 160 4.26 -16.43 -3.49
C MET A 160 5.52 -16.20 -4.34
N ALA A 161 5.36 -16.06 -5.65
CA ALA A 161 6.48 -15.83 -6.57
C ALA A 161 7.22 -14.52 -6.26
N LEU A 162 6.50 -13.44 -5.93
CA LEU A 162 7.11 -12.16 -5.54
C LEU A 162 7.84 -12.26 -4.20
N LYS A 163 7.26 -12.97 -3.22
CA LYS A 163 7.90 -13.23 -1.92
C LYS A 163 9.19 -14.02 -2.10
N GLU A 164 9.15 -15.11 -2.88
CA GLU A 164 10.34 -15.93 -3.21
C GLU A 164 11.41 -15.14 -3.98
N ALA A 165 11.01 -14.14 -4.76
CA ALA A 165 11.91 -13.24 -5.45
C ALA A 165 12.57 -12.19 -4.54
N GLY A 166 12.10 -12.05 -3.30
CA GLY A 166 12.70 -11.16 -2.31
C GLY A 166 11.82 -9.99 -1.86
N MET A 167 10.51 -9.97 -2.17
CA MET A 167 9.58 -9.02 -1.57
C MET A 167 9.47 -9.26 -0.05
N ASP A 168 9.73 -8.22 0.75
CA ASP A 168 9.67 -8.31 2.22
C ASP A 168 8.29 -7.94 2.78
N SER A 169 7.60 -7.01 2.13
CA SER A 169 6.29 -6.53 2.58
C SER A 169 5.48 -5.89 1.43
N LEU A 170 4.16 -5.83 1.61
CA LEU A 170 3.21 -5.30 0.65
C LEU A 170 2.55 -4.00 1.17
N PRO A 171 2.71 -2.86 0.49
CA PRO A 171 2.03 -1.62 0.85
C PRO A 171 0.50 -1.70 0.80
N GLY A 172 -0.16 -1.01 1.74
CA GLY A 172 -1.61 -0.73 1.80
C GLY A 172 -2.15 0.22 0.73
N ALA A 173 -1.35 0.54 -0.28
CA ALA A 173 -1.73 1.55 -1.27
C ALA A 173 -2.87 1.08 -2.19
N GLY A 174 -3.56 2.04 -2.81
CA GLY A 174 -4.62 1.75 -3.77
C GLY A 174 -5.96 1.35 -3.17
N ALA A 175 -6.10 1.40 -1.85
CA ALA A 175 -7.38 1.30 -1.15
C ALA A 175 -8.31 2.46 -1.53
N GLU A 176 -7.76 3.68 -1.63
CA GLU A 176 -8.51 4.91 -1.87
C GLU A 176 -9.71 5.01 -0.93
N ILE A 177 -10.94 4.87 -1.46
CA ILE A 177 -12.13 4.54 -0.69
C ILE A 177 -12.57 3.14 -1.11
N LEU A 178 -12.65 2.20 -0.16
CA LEU A 178 -13.08 0.81 -0.37
C LEU A 178 -14.60 0.67 -0.50
N THR A 179 -15.19 1.47 -1.38
CA THR A 179 -16.58 1.33 -1.83
C THR A 179 -16.64 1.42 -3.34
N ASP A 180 -17.14 0.37 -3.99
CA ASP A 180 -17.09 0.27 -5.45
C ASP A 180 -17.84 1.41 -6.14
N ARG A 181 -18.88 1.97 -5.49
CA ARG A 181 -19.56 3.16 -6.01
C ARG A 181 -18.59 4.33 -6.19
N VAL A 182 -17.76 4.62 -5.19
CA VAL A 182 -16.77 5.71 -5.28
C VAL A 182 -15.62 5.31 -6.21
N ARG A 183 -15.11 4.08 -6.11
CA ARG A 183 -14.02 3.59 -6.98
C ARG A 183 -14.36 3.71 -8.46
N ARG A 184 -15.60 3.40 -8.87
CA ARG A 184 -16.08 3.61 -10.25
C ARG A 184 -16.04 5.07 -10.70
N LEU A 185 -16.17 6.02 -9.78
CA LEU A 185 -16.13 7.44 -10.07
C LEU A 185 -14.71 7.98 -10.19
N ILE A 186 -13.76 7.47 -9.39
CA ILE A 186 -12.43 8.07 -9.22
C ILE A 186 -11.25 7.22 -9.73
N SER A 187 -11.40 5.89 -9.83
CA SER A 187 -10.31 4.95 -10.09
C SER A 187 -10.81 3.68 -10.81
N LYS A 188 -11.57 3.85 -11.90
CA LYS A 188 -12.30 2.76 -12.58
C LYS A 188 -11.42 1.61 -13.07
N GLY A 189 -10.15 1.87 -13.41
CA GLY A 189 -9.24 0.83 -13.90
C GLY A 189 -8.42 0.12 -12.81
N LYS A 190 -8.67 0.38 -11.52
CA LYS A 190 -8.15 -0.43 -10.41
C LYS A 190 -9.11 -1.58 -10.07
N CYS A 191 -8.63 -2.54 -9.28
CA CYS A 191 -9.43 -3.64 -8.73
C CYS A 191 -10.66 -3.16 -7.93
N GLY A 192 -11.61 -4.05 -7.69
CA GLY A 192 -12.75 -3.79 -6.79
C GLY A 192 -12.33 -3.68 -5.32
N ALA A 193 -13.23 -3.22 -4.45
CA ALA A 193 -12.97 -3.18 -3.01
C ALA A 193 -12.79 -4.59 -2.43
N GLN A 194 -13.63 -5.55 -2.83
CA GLN A 194 -13.52 -6.94 -2.37
C GLN A 194 -12.21 -7.59 -2.83
N GLU A 195 -11.85 -7.42 -4.10
CA GLU A 195 -10.59 -7.96 -4.64
C GLU A 195 -9.35 -7.37 -3.94
N TRP A 196 -9.40 -6.07 -3.58
CA TRP A 196 -8.35 -5.46 -2.77
C TRP A 196 -8.22 -6.14 -1.39
N LEU A 197 -9.36 -6.43 -0.72
CA LEU A 197 -9.39 -7.12 0.56
C LEU A 197 -8.93 -8.57 0.45
N ASP A 198 -9.32 -9.27 -0.62
CA ASP A 198 -8.95 -10.67 -0.85
C ASP A 198 -7.43 -10.82 -1.04
N ILE A 199 -6.80 -9.87 -1.76
CA ILE A 199 -5.34 -9.85 -1.93
C ILE A 199 -4.63 -9.60 -0.60
N MET A 200 -5.12 -8.66 0.22
CA MET A 200 -4.57 -8.42 1.55
C MET A 200 -4.71 -9.65 2.46
N HIS A 201 -5.87 -10.29 2.42
CA HIS A 201 -6.12 -11.52 3.15
C HIS A 201 -5.14 -12.63 2.74
N GLU A 202 -4.93 -12.86 1.44
CA GLU A 202 -3.96 -13.86 0.97
C GLU A 202 -2.51 -13.47 1.34
N ALA A 203 -2.15 -12.18 1.31
CA ALA A 203 -0.85 -11.72 1.78
C ALA A 203 -0.62 -12.08 3.26
N HIS A 204 -1.63 -11.85 4.12
CA HIS A 204 -1.57 -12.22 5.54
C HIS A 204 -1.46 -13.73 5.75
N LYS A 205 -2.21 -14.55 5.00
CA LYS A 205 -2.07 -16.02 5.04
C LYS A 205 -0.67 -16.50 4.66
N LEU A 206 0.03 -15.75 3.81
CA LEU A 206 1.40 -16.03 3.41
C LEU A 206 2.44 -15.43 4.36
N ASN A 207 2.03 -14.85 5.49
CA ASN A 207 2.90 -14.12 6.44
C ASN A 207 3.70 -13.00 5.76
N ILE A 208 3.09 -12.32 4.80
CA ILE A 208 3.64 -11.09 4.21
C ILE A 208 3.17 -9.94 5.09
N THR A 209 4.12 -9.14 5.58
CA THR A 209 3.78 -7.94 6.36
C THR A 209 3.12 -6.91 5.44
N THR A 210 2.05 -6.28 5.90
CA THR A 210 1.34 -5.22 5.18
C THR A 210 1.29 -3.93 5.99
N SER A 211 1.02 -2.81 5.33
CA SER A 211 0.68 -1.54 6.00
C SER A 211 -0.83 -1.27 6.08
N ALA A 212 -1.64 -2.23 5.64
CA ALA A 212 -3.09 -2.30 5.86
C ALA A 212 -3.43 -3.29 6.97
#